data_AF-A0A087UHX7-F1
#
_entry.id   AF-A0A087UHX7-F1
#
_cell.length_a   1.000
_cell.length_b   1.000
_cell.length_c   1.000
_cell.angle_alpha   90.00
_cell.angle_beta   90.00
_cell.angle_gamma   90.00
#
_symmetry.space_group_name_H-M   'P 1'
#
loop_
_entity.id
_entity.type
_entity.pdbx_description
1 polymer ?
#
loop_
_entity_poly.entity_id
_entity_poly.type
_entity_poly.pdbx_seq_one_letter_code
_entity_poly.pdbx_strand_id
1 'polypeptide(L)'
;MELLECNYIKQAIDLLDGLLPSSESEPITPVHYERLFIFALMWSFGALLELDDRSQLEIFLKRHKPKLDLPKVHPARNENIFEFLVDGEGNWLHWTNRVDEYIYPSDSVPTFSSILVPNVDNVRTNFLIHVIQKQKKAVLLIGEQGTAKTVMIKGYLNSADPTQYMWKNLSFSSATTPQMFQRAVESCVEKKVGTTFGPPGGKIMTIFIDDINMPEINEWG
;
A
#
# COMPACT_ATOMS: atom_id res chain seq x y z
N MET A 1 1.66 7.85 19.67
CA MET A 1 1.46 6.39 19.58
C MET A 1 2.81 5.75 19.73
N GLU A 2 3.03 4.94 20.76
CA GLU A 2 4.25 4.15 20.87
C GLU A 2 4.18 3.03 19.83
N LEU A 3 5.16 2.98 18.94
CA LEU A 3 5.21 2.00 17.87
C LEU A 3 6.28 0.99 18.22
N LEU A 4 5.88 -0.28 18.21
CA LEU A 4 6.82 -1.37 18.44
C LEU A 4 7.82 -1.44 17.30
N GLU A 5 9.10 -1.58 17.63
CA GLU A 5 10.18 -1.56 16.65
C GLU A 5 10.05 -2.67 15.61
N CYS A 6 9.50 -3.80 16.04
CA CYS A 6 9.21 -4.93 15.16
C CYS A 6 8.29 -4.55 13.99
N ASN A 7 7.40 -3.57 14.13
CA ASN A 7 6.45 -3.20 13.10
C ASN A 7 7.13 -2.51 11.93
N TYR A 8 7.94 -1.47 12.18
CA TYR A 8 8.67 -0.80 11.11
C TYR A 8 9.84 -1.66 10.58
N ILE A 9 10.43 -2.54 11.39
CA ILE A 9 11.42 -3.51 10.88
C ILE A 9 10.74 -4.48 9.91
N LYS A 10 9.59 -5.05 10.31
CA LYS A 10 8.81 -5.97 9.47
C LYS A 10 8.33 -5.29 8.19
N GLN A 11 7.85 -4.06 8.29
CA GLN A 11 7.42 -3.26 7.14
C GLN A 11 8.56 -3.00 6.15
N ALA A 12 9.76 -2.66 6.64
CA ALA A 12 10.93 -2.46 5.77
C ALA A 12 11.31 -3.76 5.04
N ILE A 13 11.31 -4.90 5.74
CA ILE A 13 11.60 -6.21 5.15
C ILE A 13 10.53 -6.57 4.11
N ASP A 14 9.26 -6.41 4.44
CA ASP A 14 8.17 -6.73 3.52
C ASP A 14 8.16 -5.85 2.27
N LEU A 15 8.48 -4.57 2.42
CA LEU A 15 8.66 -3.67 1.27
C LEU A 15 9.84 -4.14 0.42
N LEU A 16 10.99 -4.42 1.03
CA LEU A 16 12.18 -4.85 0.30
C LEU A 16 11.94 -6.17 -0.44
N ASP A 17 11.43 -7.20 0.24
CA ASP A 17 11.07 -8.49 -0.36
C ASP A 17 10.08 -8.33 -1.52
N GLY A 18 9.13 -7.40 -1.39
CA GLY A 18 8.18 -7.08 -2.44
C GLY A 18 8.79 -6.29 -3.60
N LEU A 19 9.86 -5.55 -3.39
CA LEU A 19 10.52 -4.78 -4.45
C LEU A 19 11.54 -5.62 -5.22
N LEU A 20 12.13 -6.62 -4.57
CA LEU A 20 13.09 -7.51 -5.22
C LEU A 20 12.42 -8.27 -6.37
N PRO A 21 13.11 -8.39 -7.52
CA PRO A 21 12.58 -9.14 -8.64
C PRO A 21 12.55 -10.65 -8.31
N SER A 22 11.74 -11.40 -9.06
CA SER A 22 11.68 -12.86 -8.89
C SER A 22 13.03 -13.50 -9.19
N SER A 23 13.25 -14.71 -8.66
CA SER A 23 14.49 -15.48 -8.86
C SER A 23 14.79 -15.80 -10.33
N GLU A 24 13.82 -15.64 -11.22
CA GLU A 24 13.96 -15.84 -12.67
C GLU A 24 14.40 -14.58 -13.43
N SER A 25 14.48 -13.44 -12.75
CA SER A 25 14.87 -12.15 -13.34
C SER A 25 16.39 -11.96 -13.36
N GLU A 26 16.86 -11.00 -14.16
CA GLU A 26 18.28 -10.64 -14.19
C GLU A 26 18.79 -10.21 -12.79
N PRO A 27 20.05 -10.54 -12.44
CA PRO A 27 20.63 -10.11 -11.19
C PRO A 27 20.67 -8.59 -11.08
N ILE A 28 20.14 -8.06 -9.98
CA ILE A 28 20.20 -6.63 -9.70
C ILE A 28 21.63 -6.18 -9.35
N THR A 29 22.00 -4.99 -9.82
CA THR A 29 23.30 -4.41 -9.50
C THR A 29 23.36 -3.98 -8.02
N PRO A 30 24.57 -3.87 -7.43
CA PRO A 30 24.71 -3.37 -6.06
C PRO A 30 24.07 -1.99 -5.84
N VAL A 31 24.14 -1.11 -6.84
CA VAL A 31 23.53 0.23 -6.80
C VAL A 31 22.00 0.14 -6.79
N HIS A 32 21.43 -0.73 -7.62
CA HIS A 32 19.98 -0.97 -7.63
C HIS A 32 19.53 -1.50 -6.26
N TYR A 33 20.24 -2.49 -5.70
CA TYR A 33 19.92 -3.03 -4.37
C TYR A 33 20.00 -1.96 -3.26
N GLU A 34 21.05 -1.12 -3.28
CA GLU A 34 21.19 0.00 -2.34
C GLU A 34 19.99 0.95 -2.40
N ARG A 35 19.56 1.34 -3.61
CA ARG A 35 18.40 2.24 -3.79
C ARG A 35 17.10 1.60 -3.32
N LEU A 36 16.86 0.31 -3.62
CA LEU A 36 15.69 -0.41 -3.11
C LEU A 36 15.68 -0.48 -1.58
N PHE A 37 16.84 -0.74 -0.98
CA PHE A 37 16.99 -0.76 0.47
C PHE A 37 16.67 0.61 1.09
N ILE A 38 17.22 1.69 0.53
CA ILE A 38 16.93 3.06 0.98
C ILE A 38 15.43 3.36 0.84
N PHE A 39 14.82 3.03 -0.30
CA PHE A 39 13.39 3.24 -0.54
C PHE A 39 12.54 2.50 0.49
N ALA A 40 12.80 1.21 0.72
CA ALA A 40 12.07 0.39 1.69
C ALA A 40 12.21 0.94 3.12
N LEU A 41 13.41 1.40 3.48
CA LEU A 41 13.69 2.01 4.78
C LEU A 41 12.88 3.30 4.98
N MET A 42 12.95 4.22 4.00
CA MET A 42 12.26 5.51 4.06
C MET A 42 10.75 5.34 4.11
N TRP A 43 10.19 4.43 3.30
CA TRP A 43 8.75 4.14 3.30
C TRP A 43 8.27 3.37 4.52
N SER A 44 9.16 2.66 5.21
CA SER A 44 8.82 2.05 6.48
C SER A 44 8.74 3.10 7.60
N PHE A 45 9.81 3.86 7.82
CA PHE A 45 9.84 4.85 8.90
C PHE A 45 8.94 6.05 8.63
N GLY A 46 8.89 6.51 7.38
CA GLY A 46 8.14 7.69 6.97
C GLY A 46 6.63 7.47 6.80
N ALA A 47 6.15 6.22 6.76
CA ALA A 47 4.72 5.93 6.61
C ALA A 47 3.87 6.54 7.72
N LEU A 48 4.44 6.67 8.92
CA LEU A 48 3.77 7.16 10.13
C LEU A 48 4.09 8.63 10.43
N LEU A 49 4.93 9.25 9.60
CA LEU A 49 5.34 10.64 9.73
C LEU A 49 4.48 11.54 8.85
N GLU A 50 4.16 12.72 9.38
CA GLU A 50 3.58 13.82 8.63
C GLU A 50 4.61 14.42 7.64
N LEU A 51 4.15 15.27 6.74
CA LEU A 51 4.96 15.80 5.62
C LEU A 51 6.25 16.51 6.07
N ASP A 52 6.17 17.31 7.15
CA ASP A 52 7.32 18.02 7.69
C ASP A 52 8.34 17.05 8.32
N ASP A 53 7.86 16.06 9.06
CA ASP A 53 8.70 15.05 9.72
C ASP A 53 9.36 14.10 8.71
N ARG A 54 8.69 13.80 7.59
CA ARG A 54 9.30 13.10 6.45
C ARG A 54 10.49 13.86 5.89
N SER A 55 10.38 15.17 5.80
CA SER A 55 11.48 16.04 5.37
C SER A 55 12.62 16.06 6.40
N GLN A 56 12.29 16.07 7.69
CA GLN A 56 13.29 15.94 8.76
C GLN A 56 14.00 14.58 8.74
N LEU A 57 13.30 13.49 8.43
CA LEU A 57 13.89 12.16 8.30
C LEU A 57 14.94 12.10 7.19
N GLU A 58 14.66 12.72 6.03
CA GLU A 58 15.64 12.81 4.95
C GLU A 58 16.86 13.66 5.36
N ILE A 59 16.65 14.80 6.01
CA ILE A 59 17.73 15.64 6.54
C ILE A 59 18.59 14.85 7.52
N PHE A 60 17.95 14.10 8.43
CA PHE A 60 18.62 13.21 9.38
C PHE A 60 19.49 12.19 8.63
N LEU A 61 18.94 11.52 7.61
CA LEU A 61 19.66 10.51 6.84
C LEU A 61 20.87 11.11 6.10
N LYS A 62 20.69 12.26 5.43
CA LYS A 62 21.76 13.01 4.75
C LYS A 62 22.87 13.43 5.70
N ARG A 63 22.53 13.86 6.92
CA ARG A 63 23.51 14.29 7.93
C ARG A 63 24.39 13.13 8.42
N HIS A 64 23.81 11.97 8.68
CA HIS A 64 24.56 10.83 9.25
C HIS A 64 25.21 9.96 8.18
N LYS A 65 24.67 9.95 6.96
CA LYS A 65 25.14 9.13 5.84
C LYS A 65 25.16 9.93 4.53
N PRO A 66 26.09 10.90 4.40
CA PRO A 66 26.13 11.83 3.26
C PRO A 66 26.50 11.18 1.91
N LYS A 67 26.99 9.94 1.93
CA LYS A 67 27.39 9.18 0.74
C LYS A 67 26.27 8.31 0.16
N LEU A 68 25.08 8.31 0.76
CA LEU A 68 23.95 7.54 0.24
C LEU A 68 23.51 8.08 -1.12
N ASP A 69 23.18 7.17 -2.01
CA ASP A 69 22.64 7.49 -3.33
C ASP A 69 21.15 7.86 -3.25
N LEU A 70 20.87 9.11 -2.84
CA LEU A 70 19.53 9.68 -2.75
C LEU A 70 19.12 10.37 -4.07
N PRO A 71 17.81 10.45 -4.39
CA PRO A 71 17.35 11.14 -5.58
C PRO A 71 17.76 12.62 -5.57
N LYS A 72 18.03 13.16 -6.77
CA LYS A 72 18.29 14.57 -6.95
C LYS A 72 16.97 15.34 -6.86
N VAL A 73 16.72 15.93 -5.70
CA VAL A 73 15.57 16.80 -5.46
C VAL A 73 15.82 18.21 -5.99
N HIS A 74 14.83 18.82 -6.64
CA HIS A 74 14.97 20.19 -7.14
C HIS A 74 14.76 21.19 -5.99
N PRO A 75 15.75 22.05 -5.64
CA PRO A 75 15.65 22.92 -4.45
C PRO A 75 14.43 23.85 -4.44
N ALA A 76 13.96 24.24 -5.63
CA ALA A 76 12.81 25.13 -5.78
C ALA A 76 11.44 24.47 -5.57
N ARG A 77 11.36 23.13 -5.52
CA ARG A 77 10.08 22.40 -5.48
C ARG A 77 9.71 21.84 -4.11
N ASN A 78 10.57 22.02 -3.10
CA ASN A 78 10.40 21.47 -1.76
C ASN A 78 10.07 19.96 -1.76
N GLU A 79 10.63 19.23 -2.74
CA GLU A 79 10.47 17.79 -2.89
C GLU A 79 11.45 17.06 -1.96
N ASN A 80 11.05 15.85 -1.56
CA ASN A 80 11.86 14.93 -0.77
C ASN A 80 11.82 13.54 -1.43
N ILE A 81 12.53 12.57 -0.87
CA ILE A 81 12.64 11.20 -1.40
C ILE A 81 11.27 10.50 -1.55
N PHE A 82 10.24 10.90 -0.81
CA PHE A 82 8.90 10.31 -0.93
C PHE A 82 8.20 10.65 -2.25
N GLU A 83 8.76 11.60 -3.02
CA GLU A 83 8.31 11.93 -4.37
C GLU A 83 8.95 11.06 -5.48
N PHE A 84 9.79 10.10 -5.08
CA PHE A 84 10.50 9.20 -5.98
C PHE A 84 10.23 7.73 -5.68
N LEU A 85 10.36 6.91 -6.72
CA LEU A 85 10.45 5.46 -6.66
C LEU A 85 11.74 4.99 -7.33
N VAL A 86 12.08 3.72 -7.15
CA VAL A 86 13.14 3.05 -7.92
C VAL A 86 12.47 2.27 -9.04
N ASP A 87 12.86 2.52 -10.29
CA ASP A 87 12.34 1.80 -11.45
C ASP A 87 13.03 0.44 -11.67
N GLY A 88 12.60 -0.30 -12.71
CA GLY A 88 13.14 -1.63 -13.01
C GLY A 88 14.61 -1.63 -13.44
N GLU A 89 15.13 -0.49 -13.88
CA GLU A 89 16.55 -0.31 -14.23
C GLU A 89 17.40 0.10 -13.01
N GLY A 90 16.74 0.31 -11.87
CA GLY A 90 17.36 0.74 -10.62
C GLY A 90 17.56 2.25 -10.53
N ASN A 91 16.89 3.06 -11.35
CA ASN A 91 16.99 4.52 -11.33
C ASN A 91 15.92 5.17 -10.44
N TRP A 92 16.27 6.30 -9.83
CA TRP A 92 15.30 7.15 -9.15
C TRP A 92 14.39 7.81 -10.19
N LEU A 93 13.09 7.52 -10.10
CA LEU A 93 12.06 8.03 -10.98
C LEU A 93 11.06 8.86 -10.17
N HIS A 94 10.66 10.03 -10.65
CA HIS A 94 9.65 10.85 -9.98
C HIS A 94 8.24 10.28 -10.19
N TRP A 95 7.37 10.30 -9.18
CA TRP A 95 6.02 9.73 -9.30
C TRP A 95 5.16 10.36 -10.38
N THR A 96 5.35 11.65 -10.68
CA THR A 96 4.66 12.33 -11.80
C THR A 96 4.85 11.60 -13.13
N ASN A 97 5.98 10.92 -13.34
CA ASN A 97 6.24 10.15 -14.56
C ASN A 97 5.43 8.83 -14.61
N ARG A 98 4.74 8.48 -13.52
CA ARG A 98 3.84 7.32 -13.41
C ARG A 98 2.37 7.71 -13.35
N VAL A 99 2.05 9.00 -13.39
CA VAL A 99 0.66 9.46 -13.40
C VAL A 99 0.16 9.47 -14.84
N ASP A 100 -0.80 8.59 -15.12
CA ASP A 100 -1.48 8.57 -16.41
C ASP A 100 -2.36 9.81 -16.57
N GLU A 101 -2.44 10.33 -17.80
CA GLU A 101 -3.34 11.43 -18.12
C GLU A 101 -4.80 10.99 -17.99
N TYR A 102 -5.59 11.74 -17.22
CA TYR A 102 -7.02 11.49 -17.12
C TYR A 102 -7.73 11.94 -18.39
N ILE A 103 -8.26 11.00 -19.16
CA ILE A 103 -9.07 11.28 -20.34
C ILE A 103 -10.54 11.19 -19.96
N TYR A 104 -11.25 12.33 -20.00
CA TYR A 104 -12.68 12.36 -19.76
C TYR A 104 -13.42 11.65 -20.92
N PRO A 105 -14.31 10.68 -20.65
CA PRO A 105 -15.05 9.98 -21.69
C PRO A 105 -15.89 10.96 -22.54
N SER A 106 -15.74 10.91 -23.86
CA SER A 106 -16.49 11.78 -24.77
C SER A 106 -17.87 11.23 -25.14
N ASP A 107 -18.10 9.94 -24.89
CA ASP A 107 -19.28 9.17 -25.25
C ASP A 107 -20.33 9.08 -24.13
N SER A 108 -19.95 9.42 -22.90
CA SER A 108 -20.81 9.33 -21.73
C SER A 108 -20.41 10.32 -20.64
N VAL A 109 -21.38 10.71 -19.81
CA VAL A 109 -21.11 11.49 -18.59
C VAL A 109 -20.95 10.50 -17.43
N PRO A 110 -19.71 10.20 -16.98
CA PRO A 110 -19.50 9.35 -15.81
C PRO A 110 -20.20 9.93 -14.59
N THR A 111 -20.70 9.05 -13.72
CA THR A 111 -21.31 9.48 -12.46
C THR A 111 -20.22 10.13 -11.60
N PHE A 112 -20.52 11.24 -10.93
CA PHE A 112 -19.53 11.97 -10.13
C PHE A 112 -18.78 11.07 -9.13
N SER A 113 -19.49 10.12 -8.51
CA SER A 113 -18.93 9.16 -7.56
C SER A 113 -17.98 8.12 -8.18
N SER A 114 -17.96 7.95 -9.50
CA SER A 114 -17.05 7.04 -10.21
C SER A 114 -15.85 7.75 -10.85
N ILE A 115 -15.78 9.08 -10.80
CA ILE A 115 -14.66 9.84 -11.37
C ILE A 115 -13.48 9.76 -10.40
N LEU A 116 -12.47 8.96 -10.75
CA LEU A 116 -11.18 8.88 -10.07
C LEU A 116 -10.11 9.46 -10.99
N VAL A 117 -9.73 10.71 -10.74
CA VAL A 117 -8.60 11.34 -11.43
C VAL A 117 -7.30 10.75 -10.86
N PRO A 118 -6.46 10.09 -11.67
CA PRO A 118 -5.13 9.67 -11.22
C PRO A 118 -4.33 10.87 -10.77
N ASN A 119 -3.77 10.79 -9.57
CA ASN A 119 -2.84 11.77 -9.05
C ASN A 119 -1.65 11.02 -8.41
N VAL A 120 -0.61 11.77 -8.04
CA VAL A 120 0.61 11.20 -7.46
C VAL A 120 0.31 10.35 -6.22
N ASP A 121 -0.57 10.81 -5.34
CA ASP A 121 -0.91 10.10 -4.10
C ASP A 121 -1.58 8.75 -4.38
N ASN A 122 -2.52 8.71 -5.32
CA ASN A 122 -3.23 7.49 -5.71
C ASN A 122 -2.27 6.49 -6.36
N VAL A 123 -1.41 6.94 -7.28
CA VAL A 123 -0.41 6.08 -7.96
C VAL A 123 0.57 5.50 -6.94
N ARG A 124 1.10 6.34 -6.06
CA ARG A 124 2.05 5.98 -5.00
C ARG A 124 1.46 4.98 -4.01
N THR A 125 0.24 5.25 -3.54
CA THR A 125 -0.43 4.37 -2.58
C THR A 125 -0.80 3.03 -3.22
N ASN A 126 -1.32 3.03 -4.45
CA ASN A 126 -1.60 1.80 -5.20
C ASN A 126 -0.34 0.98 -5.44
N PHE A 127 0.80 1.62 -5.75
CA PHE A 127 2.08 0.93 -5.88
C PHE A 127 2.49 0.22 -4.59
N LEU A 128 2.44 0.91 -3.45
CA LEU A 128 2.81 0.34 -2.15
C LEU A 128 1.87 -0.81 -1.75
N ILE A 129 0.56 -0.65 -1.98
CA ILE A 129 -0.42 -1.72 -1.79
C ILE A 129 -0.05 -2.93 -2.65
N HIS A 130 0.27 -2.72 -3.92
CA HIS A 130 0.61 -3.79 -4.85
C HIS A 130 1.89 -4.56 -4.44
N VAL A 131 2.93 -3.85 -4.00
CA VAL A 131 4.20 -4.42 -3.51
C VAL A 131 3.97 -5.41 -2.38
N ILE A 132 3.06 -5.11 -1.46
CA ILE A 132 2.74 -5.97 -0.31
C ILE A 132 1.71 -7.05 -0.69
N GLN A 133 0.68 -6.69 -1.45
CA GLN A 133 -0.43 -7.60 -1.78
C GLN A 133 0.02 -8.76 -2.67
N LYS A 134 0.98 -8.57 -3.58
CA LYS A 134 1.51 -9.68 -4.40
C LYS A 134 2.21 -10.76 -3.57
N GLN A 135 2.66 -10.40 -2.36
CA GLN A 135 3.21 -11.33 -1.37
C GLN A 135 2.12 -11.98 -0.49
N LYS A 136 0.84 -11.70 -0.76
CA LYS A 136 -0.34 -12.15 0.01
C LYS A 136 -0.30 -11.69 1.47
N LYS A 137 0.29 -10.52 1.72
CA LYS A 137 0.37 -9.86 3.04
C LYS A 137 -0.70 -8.76 3.12
N ALA A 138 -1.13 -8.45 4.35
CA ALA A 138 -2.14 -7.42 4.60
C ALA A 138 -1.53 -6.01 4.61
N VAL A 139 -2.34 -5.01 4.26
CA VAL A 139 -1.97 -3.59 4.27
C VAL A 139 -2.99 -2.83 5.12
N LEU A 140 -2.52 -1.93 5.97
CA LEU A 140 -3.34 -0.98 6.72
C LEU A 140 -3.12 0.42 6.15
N LEU A 141 -4.17 1.06 5.66
CA LEU A 141 -4.13 2.44 5.19
C LEU A 141 -4.74 3.35 6.25
N ILE A 142 -3.94 4.29 6.76
CA ILE A 142 -4.36 5.29 7.75
C ILE A 142 -4.57 6.65 7.07
N GLY A 143 -5.40 7.50 7.68
CA GLY A 143 -5.63 8.87 7.23
C GLY A 143 -6.99 9.38 7.67
N GLU A 144 -7.21 10.68 7.52
CA GLU A 144 -8.45 11.34 7.95
C GLU A 144 -9.69 10.85 7.18
N GLN A 145 -10.89 11.10 7.74
CA GLN A 145 -12.13 10.80 7.05
C GLN A 145 -12.25 11.65 5.76
N GLY A 146 -12.78 11.07 4.69
CA GLY A 146 -12.98 11.78 3.41
C GLY A 146 -11.76 11.80 2.48
N THR A 147 -10.63 11.17 2.84
CA THR A 147 -9.41 11.13 2.00
C THR A 147 -9.41 10.06 0.91
N ALA A 148 -10.59 9.70 0.38
CA ALA A 148 -10.78 8.73 -0.72
C ALA A 148 -10.20 7.31 -0.51
N LYS A 149 -9.71 6.94 0.69
CA LYS A 149 -9.15 5.61 1.02
C LYS A 149 -10.01 4.44 0.52
N THR A 150 -11.29 4.46 0.87
CA THR A 150 -12.26 3.42 0.52
C THR A 150 -12.41 3.28 -1.00
N VAL A 151 -12.46 4.41 -1.71
CA VAL A 151 -12.63 4.42 -3.17
C VAL A 151 -11.37 3.90 -3.86
N MET A 152 -10.19 4.31 -3.39
CA MET A 152 -8.90 3.85 -3.90
C MET A 152 -8.73 2.33 -3.74
N ILE A 153 -8.97 1.79 -2.54
CA ILE A 153 -8.82 0.36 -2.27
C ILE A 153 -9.82 -0.46 -3.09
N LYS A 154 -11.09 -0.02 -3.17
CA LYS A 154 -12.08 -0.68 -4.03
C LYS A 154 -11.68 -0.65 -5.50
N GLY A 155 -11.11 0.47 -5.98
CA GLY A 155 -10.54 0.58 -7.32
C GLY A 155 -9.45 -0.45 -7.58
N TYR A 156 -8.48 -0.56 -6.67
CA TYR A 156 -7.40 -1.56 -6.74
C TYR A 156 -7.93 -3.00 -6.72
N LEU A 157 -8.89 -3.31 -5.85
CA LEU A 157 -9.44 -4.66 -5.75
C LEU A 157 -10.30 -5.05 -6.97
N ASN A 158 -10.97 -4.08 -7.60
CA ASN A 158 -11.74 -4.30 -8.82
C ASN A 158 -10.89 -4.48 -10.08
N SER A 159 -9.63 -4.01 -10.08
CA SER A 159 -8.72 -4.24 -11.21
C SER A 159 -8.03 -5.60 -11.18
N ALA A 160 -8.18 -6.37 -10.08
CA ALA A 160 -7.59 -7.69 -9.95
C ALA A 160 -8.26 -8.71 -10.90
N ASP A 161 -7.47 -9.66 -11.44
CA ASP A 161 -7.97 -10.72 -12.32
C ASP A 161 -9.03 -11.58 -11.61
N PRO A 162 -10.32 -11.55 -12.04
CA PRO A 162 -11.39 -12.26 -11.36
C PRO A 162 -11.29 -13.78 -11.49
N THR A 163 -10.42 -14.31 -12.38
CA THR A 163 -10.17 -15.74 -12.50
C THR A 163 -9.25 -16.26 -11.39
N GLN A 164 -8.33 -15.42 -10.91
CA GLN A 164 -7.33 -15.76 -9.88
C GLN A 164 -7.67 -15.18 -8.51
N TYR A 165 -8.26 -13.98 -8.49
CA TYR A 165 -8.52 -13.22 -7.29
C TYR A 165 -10.03 -13.02 -7.07
N MET A 166 -10.40 -12.88 -5.81
CA MET A 166 -11.71 -12.44 -5.40
C MET A 166 -11.59 -11.58 -4.13
N TRP A 167 -12.57 -10.74 -3.87
CA TRP A 167 -12.52 -9.89 -2.69
C TRP A 167 -13.89 -9.66 -2.08
N LYS A 168 -13.91 -9.30 -0.79
CA LYS A 168 -15.13 -8.99 -0.05
C LYS A 168 -14.93 -7.70 0.75
N ASN A 169 -15.87 -6.78 0.65
CA ASN A 169 -15.94 -5.61 1.54
C ASN A 169 -16.69 -5.96 2.82
N LEU A 170 -16.12 -5.55 3.97
CA LEU A 170 -16.76 -5.55 5.29
C LEU A 170 -16.57 -4.16 5.91
N SER A 171 -17.63 -3.37 6.00
CA SER A 171 -17.58 -2.07 6.65
C SER A 171 -17.94 -2.22 8.12
N PHE A 172 -17.05 -1.82 9.02
CA PHE A 172 -17.27 -1.89 10.46
C PHE A 172 -18.05 -0.66 10.94
N SER A 173 -18.73 -0.84 12.07
CA SER A 173 -19.52 0.16 12.78
C SER A 173 -19.48 -0.16 14.27
N SER A 174 -19.98 0.74 15.11
CA SER A 174 -20.09 0.50 16.56
C SER A 174 -20.87 -0.77 16.91
N ALA A 175 -21.84 -1.14 16.08
CA ALA A 175 -22.66 -2.35 16.29
C ALA A 175 -22.00 -3.65 15.77
N THR A 176 -20.80 -3.57 15.17
CA THR A 176 -20.14 -4.76 14.60
C THR A 176 -19.60 -5.65 15.71
N THR A 177 -20.08 -6.89 15.78
CA THR A 177 -19.65 -7.89 16.77
C THR A 177 -18.69 -8.93 16.16
N PRO A 178 -17.86 -9.59 16.99
CA PRO A 178 -16.99 -10.69 16.52
C PRO A 178 -17.76 -11.79 15.78
N GLN A 179 -18.97 -12.13 16.23
CA GLN A 179 -19.82 -13.15 15.60
C GLN A 179 -20.33 -12.71 14.22
N MET A 180 -20.63 -11.42 14.04
CA MET A 180 -21.00 -10.88 12.72
C MET A 180 -19.83 -10.96 11.75
N PHE A 181 -18.62 -10.58 12.19
CA PHE A 181 -17.41 -10.70 11.37
C PHE A 181 -17.15 -12.16 10.98
N GLN A 182 -17.17 -13.08 11.95
CA GLN A 182 -16.97 -14.51 11.70
C GLN A 182 -17.95 -15.05 10.65
N ARG A 183 -19.25 -14.81 10.82
CA ARG A 183 -20.27 -15.26 9.85
C ARG A 183 -20.06 -14.65 8.46
N ALA A 184 -19.63 -13.40 8.39
CA ALA A 184 -19.36 -12.74 7.12
C ALA A 184 -18.17 -13.39 6.40
N VAL A 185 -17.09 -13.71 7.11
CA VAL A 185 -15.95 -14.44 6.55
C VAL A 185 -16.36 -15.86 6.14
N GLU A 186 -17.05 -16.59 7.00
CA GLU A 186 -17.54 -17.96 6.75
C GLU A 186 -18.46 -18.03 5.53
N SER A 187 -19.27 -17.00 5.26
CA SER A 187 -20.13 -16.94 4.08
C SER A 187 -19.37 -16.88 2.75
N CYS A 188 -18.09 -16.56 2.79
CA CYS A 188 -17.25 -16.35 1.61
C CYS A 188 -16.23 -17.49 1.40
N VAL A 189 -16.13 -18.44 2.33
CA VAL A 189 -15.18 -19.57 2.26
C VAL A 189 -15.89 -20.91 2.26
N GLU A 190 -15.26 -21.91 1.66
CA GLU A 190 -15.71 -23.30 1.70
C GLU A 190 -14.72 -24.16 2.48
N LYS A 191 -15.24 -25.23 3.07
CA LYS A 191 -14.41 -26.23 3.74
C LYS A 191 -13.60 -26.98 2.68
N LYS A 192 -12.27 -26.99 2.82
CA LYS A 192 -11.34 -27.69 1.92
C LYS A 192 -11.06 -29.10 2.44
N VAL A 193 -10.17 -29.22 3.43
CA VAL A 193 -9.75 -30.49 4.02
C VAL A 193 -9.61 -30.29 5.53
N GLY A 194 -10.06 -31.26 6.33
CA GLY A 194 -9.93 -31.21 7.79
C GLY A 194 -10.57 -29.95 8.38
N THR A 195 -9.76 -29.10 9.02
CA THR A 195 -10.13 -27.81 9.61
C THR A 195 -9.76 -26.61 8.74
N THR A 196 -9.32 -26.83 7.50
CA THR A 196 -8.91 -25.78 6.58
C THR A 196 -10.11 -25.25 5.78
N PHE A 197 -10.28 -23.94 5.80
CA PHE A 197 -11.22 -23.20 4.98
C PHE A 197 -10.46 -22.39 3.93
N GLY A 198 -11.06 -22.23 2.76
CA GLY A 198 -10.49 -21.41 1.71
C GLY A 198 -11.54 -20.92 0.74
N PRO A 199 -11.23 -19.92 -0.07
CA PRO A 199 -12.14 -19.42 -1.07
C PRO A 199 -12.52 -20.49 -2.11
N PRO A 200 -13.71 -20.37 -2.72
CA PRO A 200 -14.17 -21.29 -3.73
C PRO A 200 -13.27 -21.28 -4.98
N GLY A 201 -13.15 -22.43 -5.63
CA GLY A 201 -12.42 -22.55 -6.90
C GLY A 201 -10.90 -22.35 -6.81
N GLY A 202 -10.32 -22.35 -5.60
CA GLY A 202 -8.87 -22.24 -5.41
C GLY A 202 -8.29 -20.84 -5.66
N LYS A 203 -9.15 -19.82 -5.75
CA LYS A 203 -8.76 -18.41 -5.92
C LYS A 203 -8.01 -17.88 -4.69
N ILE A 204 -7.44 -16.68 -4.80
CA ILE A 204 -6.93 -15.92 -3.66
C ILE A 204 -8.00 -14.91 -3.26
N MET A 205 -8.40 -14.91 -1.98
CA MET A 205 -9.40 -13.97 -1.47
C MET A 205 -8.77 -12.87 -0.62
N THR A 206 -9.11 -11.63 -0.93
CA THR A 206 -8.79 -10.45 -0.09
C THR A 206 -10.04 -9.99 0.65
N ILE A 207 -9.95 -9.85 1.97
CA ILE A 207 -11.01 -9.24 2.79
C ILE A 207 -10.62 -7.80 3.05
N PHE A 208 -11.40 -6.87 2.52
CA PHE A 208 -11.23 -5.46 2.79
C PHE A 208 -12.12 -5.08 3.97
N ILE A 209 -11.50 -4.52 5.02
CA ILE A 209 -12.19 -4.00 6.20
C ILE A 209 -12.14 -2.48 6.13
N ASP A 210 -13.30 -1.86 5.99
CA ASP A 210 -13.48 -0.40 6.05
C ASP A 210 -13.73 0.00 7.51
N ASP A 211 -13.11 1.09 7.95
CA ASP A 211 -13.27 1.65 9.29
C ASP A 211 -13.03 0.65 10.45
N ILE A 212 -11.90 -0.07 10.40
CA ILE A 212 -11.53 -1.13 11.34
C ILE A 212 -11.58 -0.72 12.82
N ASN A 213 -11.43 0.57 13.12
CA ASN A 213 -11.41 1.15 14.46
C ASN A 213 -12.81 1.50 15.02
N MET A 214 -13.89 1.24 14.28
CA MET A 214 -15.26 1.61 14.67
C MET A 214 -15.98 0.70 15.67
N PRO A 215 -15.70 -0.62 15.78
CA PRO A 215 -16.37 -1.46 16.78
C PRO A 215 -16.17 -0.94 18.21
N GLU A 216 -17.15 -1.20 19.09
CA GLU A 216 -17.05 -0.80 20.49
C GLU A 216 -15.86 -1.47 21.19
N ILE A 217 -15.05 -0.65 21.85
CA ILE A 217 -13.94 -1.09 22.69
C ILE A 217 -14.55 -1.62 23.99
N ASN A 218 -14.13 -2.82 24.40
CA ASN A 218 -14.61 -3.42 25.64
C ASN A 218 -13.92 -2.79 26.87
N GLU A 219 -14.28 -3.24 28.07
CA GLU A 219 -13.74 -2.68 29.32
C GLU A 219 -12.22 -2.86 29.50
N TRP A 220 -11.57 -3.73 28.72
CA TRP A 220 -10.13 -3.98 28.76
C TRP A 220 -9.31 -3.12 27.81
N GLY A 221 -9.97 -2.30 26.97
CA GLY A 221 -9.31 -1.55 25.89
C GLY A 221 -9.12 -2.38 24.62
#